data_AF-A0A6J7AWX0-F1
#
_entry.id   AF-A0A6J7AWX0-F1
#
_cell.length_a   1.000
_cell.length_b   1.000
_cell.length_c   1.000
_cell.angle_alpha   90.00
_cell.angle_beta   90.00
_cell.angle_gamma   90.00
#
_symmetry.space_group_name_H-M   'P 1'
#
loop_
_entity.id
_entity.type
_entity.pdbx_description
1 polymer ?
#
loop_
_entity_poly.entity_id
_entity_poly.type
_entity_poly.pdbx_seq_one_letter_code
_entity_poly.pdbx_strand_id
1 'polypeptide(L)'
;MLKGEGPATLIARIVEETEGKLSILNGRGGLELPDNLRAGCSGLVPALDCFETQVKIYNAMKDGDETKAEQLYRDILPAIVFVMQSVDHLICYGKRIVAARMGIEVFDRAPGLLPNQFGLEVVRRFSASLGPYSDVAPTSTGDAIAQ
;
A
#
# COMPACT_ATOMS: atom_id res chain seq x y z
N MET A 1 17.00 10.31 -6.19
CA MET A 1 15.65 9.76 -5.96
C MET A 1 15.23 10.12 -4.54
N LEU A 2 13.98 10.52 -4.33
CA LEU A 2 13.42 10.93 -3.04
C LEU A 2 12.10 10.18 -2.76
N LYS A 3 11.89 9.75 -1.52
CA LYS A 3 10.58 9.31 -1.03
C LYS A 3 9.82 10.53 -0.50
N GLY A 4 8.74 10.90 -1.18
CA GLY A 4 7.90 12.05 -0.86
C GLY A 4 6.92 11.74 0.27
N GLU A 5 7.31 12.07 1.50
CA GLU A 5 6.51 11.88 2.72
C GLU A 5 5.70 13.14 3.05
N GLY A 6 4.77 13.52 2.18
CA GLY A 6 3.96 14.72 2.37
C GLY A 6 2.75 14.82 1.44
N PRO A 7 1.88 15.83 1.64
CA PRO A 7 0.71 16.05 0.81
C PRO A 7 1.08 16.30 -0.65
N ALA A 8 0.16 16.01 -1.58
CA ALA A 8 0.39 16.20 -3.01
C ALA A 8 0.83 17.65 -3.36
N THR A 9 0.36 18.64 -2.60
CA THR A 9 0.77 20.05 -2.75
C THR A 9 2.25 20.30 -2.43
N LEU A 10 2.80 19.62 -1.43
CA LEU A 10 4.24 19.68 -1.14
C LEU A 10 5.03 18.98 -2.26
N ILE A 11 4.53 17.85 -2.75
CA ILE A 11 5.17 17.12 -3.85
C ILE A 11 5.24 17.98 -5.12
N ALA A 12 4.13 18.63 -5.49
CA ALA A 12 4.10 19.54 -6.63
C ALA A 12 5.17 20.63 -6.51
N ARG A 13 5.31 21.24 -5.32
CA ARG A 13 6.35 22.24 -5.04
C ARG A 13 7.76 21.66 -5.20
N ILE A 14 8.04 20.46 -4.70
CA ILE A 14 9.36 19.83 -4.84
C ILE A 14 9.66 19.52 -6.30
N VAL A 15 8.68 19.02 -7.07
CA VAL A 15 8.85 18.78 -8.51
C VAL A 15 9.20 20.07 -9.24
N GLU A 16 8.51 21.16 -8.92
CA GLU A 16 8.79 22.50 -9.48
C GLU A 16 10.19 22.99 -9.10
N GLU A 17 10.53 23.02 -7.81
CA GLU A 17 11.81 23.51 -7.30
C GLU A 17 13.02 22.69 -7.79
N THR A 18 12.80 21.43 -8.15
CA THR A 18 13.83 20.54 -8.70
C THR A 18 13.84 20.49 -10.23
N GLU A 19 12.96 21.24 -10.90
CA GLU A 19 12.78 21.22 -12.36
C GLU A 19 12.60 19.79 -12.91
N GLY A 20 11.96 18.91 -12.15
CA GLY A 20 11.78 17.49 -12.49
C GLY A 20 13.07 16.65 -12.53
N LYS A 21 14.23 17.19 -12.13
CA LYS A 21 15.52 16.47 -12.13
C LYS A 21 15.61 15.40 -11.04
N LEU A 22 14.76 15.51 -10.01
CA LEU A 22 14.68 14.54 -8.92
C LEU A 22 13.49 13.60 -9.11
N SER A 23 13.74 12.30 -9.28
CA SER A 23 12.67 11.31 -9.25
C SER A 23 12.08 11.21 -7.84
N ILE A 24 10.76 11.45 -7.73
CA ILE A 24 10.03 11.43 -6.46
C ILE A 24 9.03 10.28 -6.49
N LEU A 25 9.00 9.49 -5.43
CA LEU A 25 8.02 8.42 -5.23
C LEU A 25 7.12 8.77 -4.04
N ASN A 26 5.80 8.69 -4.18
CA ASN A 26 4.87 8.89 -3.06
C ASN A 26 5.18 7.92 -1.91
N GLY A 27 5.22 8.44 -0.67
CA GLY A 27 5.65 7.70 0.51
C GLY A 27 4.55 7.28 1.49
N ARG A 28 3.31 7.77 1.34
CA ARG A 28 2.25 7.64 2.35
C ARG A 28 1.22 6.56 2.02
N GLY A 29 1.70 5.37 1.70
CA GLY A 29 0.84 4.20 1.42
C GLY A 29 -0.10 4.38 0.22
N GLY A 30 0.21 5.31 -0.69
CA GLY A 30 -0.66 5.64 -1.83
C GLY A 30 -1.74 6.68 -1.53
N LEU A 31 -1.71 7.36 -0.38
CA LEU A 31 -2.55 8.55 -0.17
C LEU A 31 -2.27 9.61 -1.24
N GLU A 32 -3.36 10.06 -1.85
CA GLU A 32 -3.41 11.01 -2.96
C GLU A 32 -2.67 10.50 -4.21
N LEU A 33 -2.62 9.18 -4.46
CA LEU A 33 -1.82 8.60 -5.56
C LEU A 33 -2.09 9.23 -6.94
N PRO A 34 -3.35 9.38 -7.42
CA PRO A 34 -3.61 10.07 -8.69
C PRO A 34 -3.06 11.50 -8.72
N ASP A 35 -3.29 12.29 -7.66
CA ASP A 35 -2.81 13.67 -7.58
C ASP A 35 -1.29 13.77 -7.45
N ASN A 36 -0.64 12.81 -6.79
CA ASN A 36 0.81 12.73 -6.75
C ASN A 36 1.39 12.49 -8.15
N LEU A 37 0.76 11.63 -8.95
CA LEU A 37 1.17 11.38 -10.33
C LEU A 37 0.94 12.63 -11.20
N ARG A 38 -0.19 13.35 -11.02
CA ARG A 38 -0.43 14.66 -11.66
C ARG A 38 0.60 15.71 -11.24
N ALA A 39 1.04 15.69 -9.99
CA ALA A 39 2.05 16.57 -9.45
C ALA A 39 3.48 16.27 -9.98
N GLY A 40 3.67 15.15 -10.68
CA GLY A 40 4.94 14.76 -11.28
C GLY A 40 5.74 13.69 -10.52
N CYS A 41 5.13 12.99 -9.56
CA CYS A 41 5.75 11.79 -8.99
C CYS A 41 6.06 10.77 -10.10
N SER A 42 7.25 10.18 -10.03
CA SER A 42 7.65 9.08 -10.91
C SER A 42 6.94 7.76 -10.56
N GLY A 43 6.31 7.70 -9.38
CA GLY A 43 5.58 6.53 -8.89
C GLY A 43 5.29 6.60 -7.40
N LEU A 44 5.28 5.42 -6.77
CA LEU A 44 4.89 5.17 -5.39
C LEU A 44 5.84 4.12 -4.80
N VAL A 45 6.11 4.21 -3.49
CA VAL A 45 6.66 3.09 -2.72
C VAL A 45 5.49 2.33 -2.08
N PRO A 46 5.05 1.18 -2.65
CA PRO A 46 3.86 0.49 -2.19
C PRO A 46 4.10 -0.30 -0.90
N ALA A 47 3.03 -0.49 -0.13
CA ALA A 47 2.95 -1.56 0.86
C ALA A 47 2.25 -2.77 0.23
N LEU A 48 2.41 -3.95 0.84
CA LEU A 48 1.84 -5.20 0.32
C LEU A 48 0.31 -5.23 0.38
N ASP A 49 -0.32 -4.45 1.25
CA ASP A 49 -1.76 -4.50 1.48
C ASP A 49 -2.62 -4.18 0.25
N CYS A 50 -2.21 -3.23 -0.62
CA CYS A 50 -3.01 -2.79 -1.77
C CYS A 50 -2.23 -2.75 -3.11
N PHE A 51 -1.05 -3.37 -3.20
CA PHE A 51 -0.12 -3.14 -4.32
C PHE A 51 -0.70 -3.54 -5.69
N GLU A 52 -1.52 -4.58 -5.78
CA GLU A 52 -2.04 -5.04 -7.09
C GLU A 52 -2.91 -3.97 -7.74
N THR A 53 -3.73 -3.29 -6.95
CA THR A 53 -4.57 -2.19 -7.43
C THR A 53 -3.73 -0.93 -7.65
N GLN A 54 -2.74 -0.65 -6.80
CA GLN A 54 -1.83 0.48 -6.99
C GLN A 54 -1.05 0.39 -8.32
N VAL A 55 -0.61 -0.82 -8.71
CA VAL A 55 0.02 -1.07 -10.02
C VAL A 55 -0.97 -0.77 -11.16
N LYS A 56 -2.22 -1.21 -11.04
CA LYS A 56 -3.27 -0.91 -12.04
C LYS A 56 -3.55 0.60 -12.15
N ILE A 57 -3.58 1.33 -11.03
CA ILE A 57 -3.72 2.79 -11.00
C ILE A 57 -2.55 3.45 -11.73
N TYR A 58 -1.32 3.07 -11.40
CA TYR A 58 -0.12 3.63 -12.04
C TYR A 58 -0.14 3.43 -13.56
N ASN A 59 -0.48 2.22 -14.03
CA ASN A 59 -0.56 1.93 -15.46
C ASN A 59 -1.69 2.72 -16.13
N ALA A 60 -2.88 2.79 -15.51
CA ALA A 60 -3.99 3.58 -16.06
C ALA A 60 -3.63 5.06 -16.20
N MET A 61 -2.97 5.65 -15.20
CA MET A 61 -2.48 7.03 -15.27
C MET A 61 -1.44 7.21 -16.39
N LYS A 62 -0.51 6.26 -16.53
CA LYS A 62 0.51 6.28 -17.58
C LYS A 62 -0.09 6.17 -18.99
N ASP A 63 -1.17 5.43 -19.13
CA ASP A 63 -1.90 5.24 -20.39
C ASP A 63 -2.91 6.37 -20.67
N GLY A 64 -3.05 7.33 -19.75
CA GLY A 64 -3.99 8.46 -19.85
C GLY A 64 -5.44 8.15 -19.49
N ASP A 65 -5.72 6.95 -18.98
CA ASP A 65 -7.06 6.54 -18.50
C ASP A 65 -7.26 6.96 -17.03
N GLU A 66 -7.34 8.28 -16.80
CA GLU A 66 -7.53 8.81 -15.46
C GLU A 66 -8.88 8.39 -14.84
N THR A 67 -9.90 8.16 -15.65
CA THR A 67 -11.23 7.73 -15.15
C THR A 67 -11.13 6.37 -14.47
N LYS A 68 -10.45 5.41 -15.11
CA LYS A 68 -10.19 4.10 -14.51
C LYS A 68 -9.27 4.19 -13.30
N ALA A 69 -8.24 5.03 -13.36
CA ALA A 69 -7.33 5.24 -12.22
C ALA A 69 -8.10 5.75 -10.98
N GLU A 70 -8.98 6.73 -11.15
CA GLU A 70 -9.82 7.27 -10.08
C GLU A 70 -10.82 6.25 -9.53
N GLN A 71 -11.42 5.42 -10.38
CA GLN A 71 -12.30 4.33 -9.94
C GLN A 71 -11.53 3.33 -9.07
N LEU A 72 -10.40 2.82 -9.56
CA LEU A 72 -9.56 1.89 -8.82
C LEU A 72 -9.03 2.49 -7.51
N TYR A 73 -8.71 3.78 -7.50
CA TYR A 73 -8.25 4.47 -6.30
C TYR A 73 -9.34 4.54 -5.24
N ARG A 74 -10.60 4.84 -5.61
CA ARG A 74 -11.74 4.84 -4.68
C ARG A 74 -11.95 3.49 -4.01
N ASP A 75 -11.70 2.39 -4.71
CA ASP A 75 -11.90 1.04 -4.19
C ASP A 75 -10.93 0.71 -3.03
N ILE A 76 -9.69 1.22 -3.08
CA ILE A 76 -8.66 0.93 -2.07
C ILE A 76 -8.43 2.06 -1.06
N LEU A 77 -8.90 3.27 -1.34
CA LEU A 77 -8.70 4.44 -0.47
C LEU A 77 -9.16 4.20 0.97
N PRO A 78 -10.32 3.56 1.25
CA PRO A 78 -10.73 3.29 2.63
C PRO A 78 -9.73 2.44 3.41
N ALA A 79 -9.11 1.44 2.77
CA ALA A 79 -8.09 0.59 3.39
C ALA A 79 -6.80 1.37 3.65
N ILE A 80 -6.35 2.18 2.67
CA ILE A 80 -5.18 3.05 2.82
C ILE A 80 -5.39 4.03 3.98
N VAL A 81 -6.52 4.73 4.03
CA VAL A 81 -6.86 5.67 5.10
C VAL A 81 -6.83 4.96 6.44
N PHE A 82 -7.49 3.80 6.56
CA PHE A 82 -7.47 3.05 7.81
C PHE A 82 -6.05 2.72 8.26
N VAL A 83 -5.19 2.24 7.37
CA VAL A 83 -3.83 1.82 7.74
C VAL A 83 -2.92 3.01 8.06
N MET A 84 -3.01 4.10 7.30
CA MET A 84 -2.09 5.25 7.34
C MET A 84 -2.42 6.31 8.41
N GLN A 85 -2.84 5.90 9.62
CA GLN A 85 -3.09 6.81 10.74
C GLN A 85 -1.80 7.20 11.49
N SER A 86 -0.84 6.27 11.55
CA SER A 86 0.50 6.47 12.10
C SER A 86 1.40 5.33 11.62
N VAL A 87 2.71 5.44 11.84
CA VAL A 87 3.65 4.34 11.54
C VAL A 87 3.31 3.09 12.34
N ASP A 88 2.96 3.22 13.62
CA ASP A 88 2.55 2.09 14.46
C ASP A 88 1.25 1.46 13.97
N HIS A 89 0.31 2.27 13.49
CA HIS A 89 -0.95 1.78 12.92
C HIS A 89 -0.72 1.03 11.61
N LEU A 90 0.16 1.56 10.75
CA LEU A 90 0.61 0.91 9.52
C LEU A 90 1.24 -0.46 9.82
N ILE A 91 2.19 -0.51 10.77
CA ILE A 91 2.86 -1.74 11.16
C ILE A 91 1.88 -2.74 11.77
N CYS A 92 0.99 -2.29 12.66
CA CYS A 92 0.06 -3.18 13.36
C CYS A 92 -0.99 -3.76 12.41
N TYR A 93 -1.71 -2.92 11.68
CA TYR A 93 -2.87 -3.34 10.90
C TYR A 93 -2.56 -3.68 9.45
N GLY A 94 -1.60 -3.00 8.81
CA GLY A 94 -1.18 -3.31 7.43
C GLY A 94 -0.67 -4.75 7.32
N LYS A 95 0.21 -5.18 8.23
CA LYS A 95 0.69 -6.58 8.23
C LYS A 95 -0.41 -7.60 8.49
N ARG A 96 -1.45 -7.23 9.25
CA ARG A 96 -2.59 -8.12 9.55
C ARG A 96 -3.52 -8.27 8.36
N ILE A 97 -3.72 -7.21 7.58
CA ILE A 97 -4.41 -7.30 6.28
C ILE A 97 -3.62 -8.25 5.38
N VAL A 98 -2.31 -8.04 5.22
CA VAL A 98 -1.45 -8.90 4.38
C VAL A 98 -1.48 -10.36 4.85
N ALA A 99 -1.32 -10.61 6.15
CA ALA A 99 -1.33 -11.95 6.71
C ALA A 99 -2.68 -12.66 6.53
N ALA A 100 -3.80 -11.95 6.70
CA ALA A 100 -5.12 -12.49 6.43
C ALA A 100 -5.32 -12.83 4.95
N ARG A 101 -4.77 -12.02 4.03
CA ARG A 101 -4.80 -12.29 2.58
C ARG A 101 -3.89 -13.47 2.16
N MET A 102 -2.86 -13.78 2.95
CA MET A 102 -1.92 -14.89 2.74
C MET A 102 -2.27 -16.17 3.50
N GLY A 103 -3.13 -16.11 4.53
CA GLY A 103 -3.40 -17.23 5.43
C GLY A 103 -2.26 -17.57 6.39
N ILE A 104 -1.47 -16.57 6.80
CA ILE A 104 -0.33 -16.76 7.73
C ILE A 104 -0.57 -16.11 9.10
N GLU A 105 0.18 -16.56 10.11
CA GLU A 105 0.14 -15.98 11.46
C GLU A 105 0.96 -14.69 11.56
N VAL A 106 0.51 -13.77 12.41
CA VAL A 106 1.20 -12.51 12.71
C VAL A 106 1.90 -12.59 14.05
N PHE A 107 3.21 -12.34 14.04
CA PHE A 107 4.01 -12.17 15.25
C PHE A 107 4.31 -10.68 15.46
N ASP A 108 4.08 -10.19 16.69
CA ASP A 108 4.43 -8.84 17.10
C ASP A 108 5.77 -8.83 17.83
N ARG A 109 6.51 -7.73 17.68
CA ARG A 109 7.71 -7.44 18.46
C ARG A 109 7.47 -6.18 19.28
N ALA A 110 7.87 -6.21 20.54
CA ALA A 110 7.83 -5.03 21.41
C ALA A 110 9.06 -4.13 21.20
N PRO A 111 8.93 -2.79 21.34
CA PRO A 111 7.67 -2.07 21.57
C PRO A 111 6.84 -1.90 20.28
N GLY A 112 5.51 -1.80 20.40
CA GLY A 112 4.62 -1.56 19.27
C GLY A 112 3.13 -1.53 19.66
N LEU A 113 2.30 -0.97 18.77
CA LEU A 113 0.84 -0.99 18.94
C LEU A 113 0.31 -2.43 18.84
N LEU A 114 -0.46 -2.83 19.85
CA LEU A 114 -1.26 -4.06 19.79
C LEU A 114 -2.65 -3.76 19.22
N PRO A 115 -3.24 -4.69 18.45
CA PRO A 115 -4.58 -4.50 17.91
C PRO A 115 -5.62 -4.58 19.04
N ASN A 116 -6.76 -3.94 18.83
CA ASN A 116 -7.97 -4.20 19.61
C ASN A 116 -8.99 -4.98 18.76
N GLN A 117 -10.07 -5.45 19.40
CA GLN A 117 -11.09 -6.28 18.73
C GLN A 117 -11.72 -5.55 17.54
N PHE A 118 -12.06 -4.27 17.69
CA PHE A 118 -12.63 -3.49 16.59
C PHE A 118 -11.67 -3.37 15.40
N GLY A 119 -10.38 -3.14 15.65
CA GLY A 119 -9.37 -3.08 14.60
C GLY A 119 -9.23 -4.42 13.86
N LEU A 120 -9.32 -5.55 14.57
CA LEU A 120 -9.34 -6.88 13.94
C LEU A 120 -10.58 -7.10 13.07
N GLU A 121 -11.74 -6.56 13.47
CA GLU A 121 -12.93 -6.58 12.62
C GLU A 121 -12.79 -5.74 11.36
N VAL A 122 -12.17 -4.56 11.47
CA VAL A 122 -11.86 -3.71 10.31
C VAL A 122 -10.90 -4.44 9.36
N VAL A 123 -9.82 -5.04 9.89
CA VAL A 123 -8.89 -5.87 9.11
C VAL A 123 -9.63 -6.95 8.32
N ARG A 124 -10.54 -7.68 8.98
CA ARG A 124 -11.34 -8.73 8.32
C ARG A 124 -12.18 -8.19 7.18
N ARG A 125 -12.81 -7.02 7.34
CA ARG A 125 -13.61 -6.39 6.27
C ARG A 125 -12.74 -6.00 5.08
N PHE A 126 -11.58 -5.39 5.32
CA PHE A 126 -10.68 -4.99 4.24
C PHE A 126 -9.99 -6.18 3.57
N SER A 127 -9.52 -7.16 4.32
CA SER A 127 -8.92 -8.36 3.71
C SER A 127 -9.93 -9.16 2.88
N ALA A 128 -11.19 -9.24 3.33
CA ALA A 128 -12.26 -9.84 2.53
C ALA A 128 -12.56 -9.04 1.25
N SER A 129 -12.59 -7.71 1.33
CA SER A 129 -12.80 -6.85 0.17
C SER A 129 -11.64 -6.88 -0.84
N LEU A 130 -10.40 -6.98 -0.36
CA LEU A 130 -9.20 -7.04 -1.20
C LEU A 130 -8.96 -8.45 -1.77
N GLY A 131 -9.55 -9.48 -1.16
CA GLY A 131 -9.40 -10.87 -1.56
C GLY A 131 -8.01 -11.45 -1.26
N PRO A 132 -7.85 -12.78 -1.38
CA PRO A 132 -6.53 -13.41 -1.26
C PRO A 132 -5.61 -12.98 -2.42
N TYR A 133 -4.29 -13.08 -2.22
CA TYR A 133 -3.37 -12.99 -3.36
C TYR A 133 -3.58 -14.22 -4.26
N SER A 134 -3.67 -14.02 -5.57
CA SER A 134 -3.80 -15.13 -6.53
C SER A 134 -2.62 -16.10 -6.40
N ASP A 135 -2.93 -17.40 -6.35
CA ASP A 135 -2.08 -18.54 -5.99
C ASP A 135 -0.57 -18.33 -6.06
N VAL A 136 0.03 -17.97 -4.93
CA VAL A 136 1.35 -18.51 -4.62
C VAL A 136 1.08 -19.94 -4.19
N ALA A 137 1.29 -20.90 -5.10
CA ALA A 137 1.23 -22.31 -4.76
C ALA A 137 2.02 -22.52 -3.45
N PRO A 138 1.46 -23.22 -2.45
CA PRO A 138 2.21 -23.48 -1.22
C PRO A 138 3.48 -24.22 -1.63
N THR A 139 4.64 -23.58 -1.47
CA THR A 139 5.91 -24.30 -1.52
C THR A 139 5.81 -25.37 -0.45
N SER A 140 5.68 -26.62 -0.88
CA SER A 140 5.70 -27.79 -0.03
C SER A 140 6.97 -27.74 0.82
N THR A 141 6.83 -27.39 2.09
CA THR A 141 7.94 -27.37 3.02
C THR A 141 8.30 -28.81 3.36
N GLY A 142 9.35 -29.31 2.71
CA GLY A 142 10.39 -30.11 3.38
C GLY A 142 10.16 -31.61 3.57
N ASP A 143 10.16 -32.37 2.47
CA ASP A 143 10.82 -33.68 2.48
C ASP A 143 12.30 -33.47 2.13
N ALA A 144 13.16 -33.33 3.15
CA ALA A 144 14.59 -33.71 3.13
C ALA A 144 15.35 -33.04 4.28
N ILE A 145 15.34 -33.66 5.47
CA ILE A 145 16.57 -33.88 6.24
C ILE A 145 16.47 -35.27 6.87
N ALA A 146 16.88 -36.28 6.10
CA ALA A 146 17.32 -37.56 6.61
C ALA A 146 18.45 -38.04 5.69
N GLN A 147 19.69 -37.69 6.06
CA GLN A 147 20.92 -38.43 5.80
C GLN A 147 21.99 -37.91 6.76
#